data_AF-A0A7S1UZ74-F1
#
_entry.id   AF-A0A7S1UZ74-F1
#
_cell.length_a   1.000
_cell.length_b   1.000
_cell.length_c   1.000
_cell.angle_alpha   90.00
_cell.angle_beta   90.00
_cell.angle_gamma   90.00
#
_symmetry.space_group_name_H-M   'P 1'
#
loop_
_entity.id
_entity.type
_entity.pdbx_description
1 polymer ?
#
loop_
_entity_poly.entity_id
_entity_poly.type
_entity_poly.pdbx_seq_one_letter_code
_entity_poly.pdbx_strand_id
1 'polypeptide(L)'
;MEHQDDRIAPPRQVVSDLDPTVWSRLPPLLPQKILSFVADHVFTSKEQLIQAVDAYVADPPAFVCYHISSWDVSQITDFSHVFDARRNPRLRTFNEDLSRWIVSNSMNFDSMFQGCTSFNSDVSSWQVSNATNLSHMFFQCASFNSDVSSWDVSNATLLCGMFSGCTSFNGDVSSWDVSSAT
;
A
#
# COMPACT_ATOMS: atom_id res chain seq x y z
N MET A 1 -52.56 -1.04 -12.91
CA MET A 1 -51.70 -2.03 -13.58
C MET A 1 -50.36 -1.36 -13.78
N GLU A 2 -49.43 -1.73 -12.91
CA GLU A 2 -47.99 -1.55 -13.12
C GLU A 2 -47.60 -2.18 -14.46
N HIS A 3 -46.63 -1.60 -15.17
CA HIS A 3 -45.55 -2.37 -15.80
C HIS A 3 -44.39 -1.44 -16.19
N GLN A 4 -43.19 -2.01 -16.06
CA GLN A 4 -41.88 -1.39 -15.91
C GLN A 4 -41.39 -0.53 -17.08
N ASP A 5 -40.68 0.54 -16.72
CA ASP A 5 -39.78 1.30 -17.58
C ASP A 5 -38.42 0.57 -17.65
N ASP A 6 -38.28 -0.32 -18.62
CA ASP A 6 -37.03 -1.01 -18.95
C ASP A 6 -36.04 -0.02 -19.58
N ARG A 7 -35.28 0.68 -18.73
CA ARG A 7 -34.10 1.45 -19.14
C ARG A 7 -32.98 0.49 -19.56
N ILE A 8 -32.99 0.13 -20.84
CA ILE A 8 -31.87 -0.52 -21.53
C ILE A 8 -30.63 0.38 -21.37
N ALA A 9 -29.60 -0.12 -20.69
CA ALA A 9 -28.29 0.53 -20.65
C ALA A 9 -27.72 0.64 -22.08
N PRO A 10 -27.06 1.75 -22.46
CA PRO A 10 -26.50 1.89 -23.80
C PRO A 10 -25.43 0.82 -24.03
N PRO A 11 -25.29 0.30 -25.27
CA PRO A 11 -24.37 -0.78 -25.56
C PRO A 11 -22.93 -0.33 -25.28
N ARG A 12 -22.18 -1.23 -24.63
CA ARG A 12 -20.75 -1.06 -24.32
C ARG A 12 -20.02 -0.73 -25.63
N GLN A 13 -19.51 0.49 -25.77
CA GLN A 13 -18.78 0.88 -26.98
C GLN A 13 -17.53 -0.01 -27.11
N VAL A 14 -17.40 -0.65 -28.27
CA VAL A 14 -16.25 -1.47 -28.62
C VAL A 14 -15.12 -0.52 -29.05
N VAL A 15 -13.91 -0.80 -28.58
CA VAL A 15 -12.69 0.02 -28.77
C VAL A 15 -12.35 0.28 -30.26
N SER A 16 -13.00 -0.41 -31.19
CA SER A 16 -12.82 -0.30 -32.65
C SER A 16 -13.27 1.03 -33.26
N ASP A 17 -14.06 1.84 -32.54
CA ASP A 17 -14.78 2.98 -33.14
C ASP A 17 -14.14 4.35 -32.86
N LEU A 18 -12.91 4.39 -32.32
CA LEU A 18 -12.23 5.63 -31.94
C LEU A 18 -11.18 6.08 -32.96
N ASP A 19 -11.25 7.39 -33.30
CA ASP A 19 -10.40 8.13 -34.24
C ASP A 19 -8.88 7.86 -34.04
N PRO A 20 -8.12 7.50 -35.11
CA PRO A 20 -6.69 7.19 -35.05
C PRO A 20 -5.78 8.32 -34.51
N THR A 21 -6.25 9.56 -34.46
CA THR A 21 -5.46 10.70 -33.99
C THR A 21 -5.50 10.89 -32.47
N VAL A 22 -6.46 10.26 -31.79
CA VAL A 22 -6.62 10.26 -30.34
C VAL A 22 -5.47 9.49 -29.65
N TRP A 23 -4.85 8.53 -30.33
CA TRP A 23 -3.76 7.69 -29.82
C TRP A 23 -2.43 8.42 -29.57
N SER A 24 -2.26 9.64 -30.07
CA SER A 24 -1.00 10.40 -29.99
C SER A 24 -0.80 11.20 -28.68
N ARG A 25 -1.83 11.26 -27.83
CA ARG A 25 -1.87 12.11 -26.62
C ARG A 25 -2.08 11.34 -25.31
N LEU A 26 -2.18 10.01 -25.36
CA LEU A 26 -2.34 9.17 -24.18
C LEU A 26 -0.98 8.83 -23.57
N PRO A 27 -0.81 8.89 -22.22
CA PRO A 27 0.35 8.31 -21.57
C PRO A 27 0.46 6.81 -21.91
N PRO A 28 1.68 6.25 -21.97
CA PRO A 28 1.94 4.97 -22.62
C PRO A 28 1.25 3.82 -21.89
N LEU A 29 0.20 3.23 -22.47
CA LEU A 29 -0.35 1.85 -22.31
C LEU A 29 -0.29 1.14 -20.92
N LEU A 30 -0.13 1.85 -19.82
CA LEU A 30 0.08 1.25 -18.50
C LEU A 30 -1.15 0.52 -17.91
N PRO A 31 -2.42 0.91 -18.15
CA PRO A 31 -3.53 0.28 -17.45
C PRO A 31 -3.71 -1.21 -17.77
N GLN A 32 -3.68 -1.63 -19.04
CA GLN A 32 -4.01 -3.04 -19.36
C GLN A 32 -2.90 -4.04 -19.01
N LYS A 33 -1.63 -3.64 -19.16
CA LYS A 33 -0.49 -4.52 -18.80
C LYS A 33 -0.32 -4.61 -17.29
N ILE A 34 -0.66 -3.54 -16.55
CA ILE A 34 -0.67 -3.57 -15.09
C ILE A 34 -1.90 -4.33 -14.56
N LEU A 35 -3.09 -4.15 -15.14
CA LEU A 35 -4.29 -4.86 -14.70
C LEU A 35 -4.22 -6.38 -14.89
N SER A 36 -3.61 -6.84 -15.99
CA SER A 36 -3.27 -8.27 -16.17
C SER A 36 -2.12 -8.73 -15.26
N PHE A 37 -1.30 -7.80 -14.76
CA PHE A 37 -0.20 -8.07 -13.85
C PHE A 37 -0.61 -8.06 -12.38
N VAL A 38 -1.75 -7.52 -11.95
CA VAL A 38 -2.18 -7.59 -10.53
C VAL A 38 -3.24 -8.66 -10.26
N ALA A 39 -3.91 -9.16 -11.30
CA ALA A 39 -4.82 -10.28 -11.18
C ALA A 39 -4.01 -11.56 -10.91
N ASP A 40 -4.08 -12.08 -9.68
CA ASP A 40 -3.41 -13.31 -9.23
C ASP A 40 -1.87 -13.26 -9.16
N HIS A 41 -1.28 -12.07 -9.21
CA HIS A 41 0.17 -11.94 -9.16
C HIS A 41 0.70 -11.96 -7.73
N VAL A 42 1.74 -12.76 -7.54
CA VAL A 42 2.51 -12.82 -6.32
C VAL A 42 3.70 -11.89 -6.48
N PHE A 43 3.76 -10.83 -5.68
CA PHE A 43 4.89 -9.92 -5.69
C PHE A 43 6.12 -10.59 -5.07
N THR A 44 7.19 -10.75 -5.86
CA THR A 44 8.44 -11.38 -5.40
C THR A 44 9.60 -10.40 -5.27
N SER A 45 9.40 -9.12 -5.61
CA SER A 45 10.41 -8.08 -5.43
C SER A 45 9.78 -6.74 -5.05
N LYS A 46 10.52 -5.97 -4.25
CA LYS A 46 10.12 -4.63 -3.79
C LYS A 46 9.91 -3.67 -4.95
N GLU A 47 10.72 -3.79 -6.00
CA GLU A 47 10.64 -2.95 -7.19
C GLU A 47 9.33 -3.19 -7.95
N GLN A 48 8.90 -4.45 -8.05
CA GLN A 48 7.59 -4.79 -8.64
C GLN A 48 6.46 -4.17 -7.82
N LEU A 49 6.53 -4.30 -6.49
CA LEU A 49 5.51 -3.76 -5.60
C LEU A 49 5.47 -2.22 -5.67
N ILE A 50 6.61 -1.55 -5.66
CA ILE A 50 6.71 -0.08 -5.84
C ILE A 50 6.06 0.37 -7.15
N GLN A 51 6.34 -0.32 -8.26
CA GLN A 51 5.75 0.03 -9.55
C GLN A 51 4.22 -0.13 -9.55
N ALA A 52 3.72 -1.20 -8.92
CA ALA A 52 2.29 -1.41 -8.79
C ALA A 52 1.63 -0.35 -7.90
N VAL A 53 2.23 -0.01 -6.76
CA VAL A 53 1.76 1.07 -5.87
C VAL A 53 1.71 2.40 -6.61
N ASP A 54 2.78 2.77 -7.32
CA ASP A 54 2.85 4.03 -8.06
C ASP A 54 1.77 4.12 -9.15
N ALA A 55 1.48 3.00 -9.82
CA ALA A 55 0.40 2.93 -10.79
C ALA A 55 -0.98 3.02 -10.13
N TYR A 56 -1.19 2.31 -9.01
CA TYR A 56 -2.43 2.35 -8.24
C TYR A 56 -2.77 3.77 -7.80
N VAL A 57 -1.82 4.48 -7.17
CA VAL A 57 -2.07 5.85 -6.68
C VAL A 57 -2.12 6.91 -7.78
N ALA A 58 -1.70 6.58 -9.01
CA ALA A 58 -1.83 7.48 -10.15
C ALA A 58 -3.25 7.48 -10.73
N ASP A 59 -3.96 6.35 -10.66
CA ASP A 59 -5.32 6.20 -11.18
C ASP A 59 -6.10 5.09 -10.42
N PRO A 60 -6.51 5.32 -9.16
CA PRO A 60 -7.21 4.31 -8.36
C PRO A 60 -8.46 3.71 -9.03
N PRO A 61 -9.31 4.49 -9.74
CA PRO A 61 -10.46 3.95 -10.46
C PRO A 61 -10.11 2.92 -11.55
N ALA A 62 -8.88 2.87 -12.04
CA ALA A 62 -8.46 1.81 -12.96
C ALA A 62 -8.42 0.43 -12.27
N PHE A 63 -8.30 0.38 -10.93
CA PHE A 63 -8.06 -0.83 -10.14
C PHE A 63 -9.29 -1.33 -9.37
N VAL A 64 -10.50 -0.93 -9.77
CA VAL A 64 -11.75 -1.26 -9.03
C VAL A 64 -11.97 -2.77 -8.82
N CYS A 65 -11.42 -3.62 -9.68
CA CYS A 65 -11.48 -5.09 -9.54
C CYS A 65 -10.28 -5.71 -8.81
N TYR A 66 -9.23 -4.94 -8.52
CA TYR A 66 -7.95 -5.39 -7.95
C TYR A 66 -7.43 -4.37 -6.94
N HIS A 67 -8.28 -4.03 -5.98
CA HIS A 67 -7.95 -3.12 -4.89
C HIS A 67 -6.67 -3.57 -4.16
N ILE A 68 -5.85 -2.62 -3.71
CA ILE A 68 -4.54 -2.91 -3.11
C ILE A 68 -4.60 -3.88 -1.93
N SER A 69 -5.73 -3.93 -1.22
CA SER A 69 -5.97 -4.88 -0.12
C SER A 69 -5.96 -6.36 -0.53
N SER A 70 -6.08 -6.69 -1.82
CA SER A 70 -6.07 -8.07 -2.31
C SER A 70 -4.73 -8.55 -2.85
N TRP A 71 -3.69 -7.72 -2.82
CA TRP A 71 -2.39 -8.06 -3.41
C TRP A 71 -1.64 -9.11 -2.57
N ASP A 72 -1.08 -10.12 -3.23
CA ASP A 72 -0.24 -11.12 -2.56
C ASP A 72 1.20 -10.61 -2.45
N VAL A 73 1.52 -10.12 -1.25
CA VAL A 73 2.85 -9.64 -0.87
C VAL A 73 3.62 -10.65 0.00
N SER A 74 3.14 -11.90 0.09
CA SER A 74 3.69 -12.91 1.01
C SER A 74 5.14 -13.31 0.73
N GLN A 75 5.64 -13.05 -0.49
CA GLN A 75 7.01 -13.34 -0.89
C GLN A 75 7.95 -12.12 -0.76
N ILE A 76 7.44 -10.95 -0.36
CA ILE A 76 8.26 -9.77 -0.14
C ILE A 76 9.00 -9.91 1.19
N THR A 77 10.32 -9.71 1.13
CA THR A 77 11.19 -9.69 2.32
C THR A 77 11.61 -8.27 2.73
N ASP A 78 11.44 -7.31 1.82
CA ASP A 78 11.86 -5.92 1.96
C ASP A 78 10.75 -4.98 1.47
N PHE A 79 10.09 -4.29 2.40
CA PHE A 79 9.08 -3.26 2.15
C PHE A 79 9.65 -1.84 2.20
N SER A 80 10.97 -1.69 2.30
CA SER A 80 11.55 -0.37 2.50
C SER A 80 11.20 0.60 1.37
N HIS A 81 10.73 1.78 1.76
CA HIS A 81 10.27 2.84 0.86
C HIS A 81 9.10 2.51 -0.08
N VAL A 82 8.36 1.42 0.10
CA VAL A 82 7.22 1.06 -0.78
C VAL A 82 6.20 2.19 -0.87
N PHE A 83 5.84 2.77 0.28
CA PHE A 83 4.95 3.92 0.40
C PHE A 83 5.69 5.21 0.83
N ASP A 84 6.98 5.39 0.50
CA ASP A 84 7.71 6.62 0.87
C ASP A 84 7.21 7.84 0.09
N ALA A 85 6.58 8.79 0.79
CA ALA A 85 6.04 10.01 0.21
C ALA A 85 7.11 11.03 -0.24
N ARG A 86 8.38 10.85 0.15
CA ARG A 86 9.51 11.59 -0.43
C ARG A 86 9.77 11.15 -1.86
N ARG A 87 9.54 9.87 -2.16
CA ARG A 87 9.70 9.27 -3.49
C ARG A 87 8.49 9.56 -4.38
N ASN A 88 7.28 9.43 -3.84
CA ASN A 88 6.04 9.71 -4.58
C ASN A 88 5.08 10.56 -3.72
N PRO A 89 5.00 11.89 -3.96
CA PRO A 89 4.17 12.80 -3.16
C PRO A 89 2.67 12.50 -3.15
N ARG A 90 2.15 11.69 -4.09
CA ARG A 90 0.73 11.24 -4.06
C ARG A 90 0.43 10.37 -2.85
N LEU A 91 1.45 9.76 -2.25
CA LEU A 91 1.33 8.93 -1.06
C LEU A 91 1.08 9.73 0.23
N ARG A 92 1.20 11.06 0.22
CA ARG A 92 0.90 11.89 1.41
C ARG A 92 -0.53 11.70 1.90
N THR A 93 -1.46 11.44 0.98
CA THR A 93 -2.88 11.19 1.26
C THR A 93 -3.26 9.71 1.22
N PHE A 94 -2.28 8.80 1.11
CA PHE A 94 -2.53 7.36 1.06
C PHE A 94 -3.06 6.86 2.41
N ASN A 95 -4.19 6.15 2.39
CA ASN A 95 -4.85 5.59 3.57
C ASN A 95 -5.76 4.40 3.19
N GLU A 96 -5.27 3.52 2.32
CA GLU A 96 -6.03 2.36 1.86
C GLU A 96 -5.94 1.19 2.84
N ASP A 97 -6.93 0.30 2.81
CA ASP A 97 -6.93 -0.91 3.64
C ASP A 97 -5.77 -1.86 3.24
N LEU A 98 -4.92 -2.19 4.21
CA LEU A 98 -3.81 -3.14 4.09
C LEU A 98 -3.91 -4.29 5.12
N SER A 99 -5.04 -4.42 5.81
CA SER A 99 -5.23 -5.37 6.92
C SER A 99 -5.08 -6.84 6.51
N ARG A 100 -5.25 -7.13 5.21
CA ARG A 100 -5.16 -8.48 4.61
C ARG A 100 -3.76 -8.83 4.11
N TRP A 101 -2.80 -7.90 4.15
CA TRP A 101 -1.45 -8.16 3.67
C TRP A 101 -0.73 -9.16 4.59
N ILE A 102 -0.12 -10.19 3.99
CA ILE A 102 0.69 -11.17 4.69
C ILE A 102 2.15 -10.71 4.66
N VAL A 103 2.63 -10.15 5.76
CA VAL A 103 4.00 -9.58 5.86
C VAL A 103 4.98 -10.44 6.66
N SER A 104 4.57 -11.65 7.05
CA SER A 104 5.33 -12.49 8.00
C SER A 104 6.72 -12.93 7.52
N ASN A 105 7.01 -12.88 6.21
CA ASN A 105 8.33 -13.19 5.67
C ASN A 105 9.26 -11.97 5.58
N SER A 106 8.79 -10.79 5.96
CA SER A 106 9.55 -9.54 5.82
C SER A 106 10.51 -9.25 6.96
N MET A 107 11.70 -8.81 6.58
CA MET A 107 12.80 -8.47 7.47
C MET A 107 13.04 -6.96 7.54
N ASN A 108 12.62 -6.20 6.53
CA ASN A 108 12.91 -4.77 6.40
C ASN A 108 11.67 -3.96 6.05
N PHE A 109 11.33 -2.99 6.90
CA PHE A 109 10.23 -2.04 6.74
C PHE A 109 10.71 -0.58 6.79
N ASP A 110 12.02 -0.36 6.60
CA ASP A 110 12.64 0.96 6.68
C ASP A 110 11.88 2.00 5.85
N SER A 111 11.48 3.09 6.48
CA SER A 111 10.78 4.20 5.81
C SER A 111 9.54 3.78 5.00
N MET A 112 8.90 2.63 5.29
CA MET A 112 7.83 2.08 4.45
C MET A 112 6.72 3.09 4.18
N PHE A 113 6.29 3.86 5.18
CA PHE A 113 5.23 4.88 5.07
C PHE A 113 5.76 6.31 5.28
N GLN A 114 7.07 6.53 5.15
CA GLN A 114 7.66 7.82 5.50
C GLN A 114 6.96 9.00 4.81
N GLY A 115 6.44 9.94 5.60
CA GLY A 115 5.76 11.14 5.12
C GLY A 115 4.34 10.91 4.58
N CYS A 116 3.76 9.72 4.71
CA CYS A 116 2.34 9.46 4.48
C CYS A 116 1.50 10.12 5.58
N THR A 117 1.30 11.43 5.47
CA THR A 117 0.68 12.24 6.52
C THR A 117 -0.73 11.82 6.91
N SER A 118 -1.49 11.21 5.98
CA SER A 118 -2.86 10.75 6.21
C SER A 118 -2.99 9.27 6.56
N PHE A 119 -1.89 8.50 6.57
CA PHE A 119 -1.95 7.06 6.79
C PHE A 119 -2.33 6.72 8.23
N ASN A 120 -3.38 5.93 8.39
CA ASN A 120 -3.95 5.44 9.64
C ASN A 120 -4.77 4.15 9.41
N SER A 121 -4.36 3.32 8.44
CA SER A 121 -5.01 2.05 8.16
C SER A 121 -4.70 1.02 9.25
N ASP A 122 -5.59 0.06 9.45
CA ASP A 122 -5.37 -1.01 10.43
C ASP A 122 -4.21 -1.91 9.99
N VAL A 123 -3.21 -2.01 10.89
CA VAL A 123 -2.02 -2.86 10.76
C VAL A 123 -1.83 -3.74 12.00
N SER A 124 -2.84 -3.83 12.87
CA SER A 124 -2.78 -4.58 14.14
C SER A 124 -2.61 -6.10 13.94
N SER A 125 -3.01 -6.61 12.77
CA SER A 125 -2.90 -8.02 12.38
C SER A 125 -1.53 -8.40 11.80
N TRP A 126 -0.66 -7.42 11.53
CA TRP A 126 0.62 -7.68 10.87
C TRP A 126 1.57 -8.47 11.79
N GLN A 127 2.10 -9.57 11.27
CA GLN A 127 3.10 -10.37 11.97
C GLN A 127 4.50 -9.86 11.59
N VAL A 128 5.12 -9.06 12.47
CA VAL A 128 6.43 -8.43 12.24
C VAL A 128 7.57 -9.12 12.99
N SER A 129 7.36 -10.33 13.51
CA SER A 129 8.37 -11.04 14.34
C SER A 129 9.67 -11.36 13.60
N ASN A 130 9.68 -11.39 12.27
CA ASN A 130 10.90 -11.56 11.46
C ASN A 130 11.60 -10.22 11.14
N ALA A 131 11.00 -9.08 11.48
CA ALA A 131 11.54 -7.77 11.17
C ALA A 131 12.82 -7.50 11.98
N THR A 132 13.89 -7.15 11.27
CA THR A 132 15.15 -6.68 11.86
C THR A 132 15.26 -5.16 11.80
N ASN A 133 14.59 -4.53 10.83
CA ASN A 133 14.60 -3.09 10.62
C ASN A 133 13.18 -2.54 10.47
N LEU A 134 12.77 -1.72 11.44
CA LEU A 134 11.53 -0.94 11.50
C LEU A 134 11.82 0.58 11.55
N SER A 135 13.06 0.97 11.25
CA SER A 135 13.50 2.37 11.30
C SER A 135 12.62 3.25 10.42
N HIS A 136 12.27 4.42 10.94
CA HIS A 136 11.50 5.41 10.20
C HIS A 136 10.19 4.93 9.56
N MET A 137 9.66 3.75 9.92
CA MET A 137 8.53 3.11 9.23
C MET A 137 7.32 4.04 9.12
N PHE A 138 7.04 4.80 10.19
CA PHE A 138 5.97 5.81 10.25
C PHE A 138 6.51 7.25 10.43
N PHE A 139 7.77 7.50 10.06
CA PHE A 139 8.37 8.82 10.22
C PHE A 139 7.55 9.88 9.48
N GLN A 140 7.11 10.92 10.19
CA GLN A 140 6.21 11.98 9.68
C GLN A 140 4.82 11.51 9.19
N CYS A 141 4.32 10.37 9.66
CA CYS A 141 2.91 9.97 9.50
C CYS A 141 2.03 10.67 10.53
N ALA A 142 1.72 11.96 10.31
CA ALA A 142 1.03 12.81 11.29
C ALA A 142 -0.25 12.19 11.89
N SER A 143 -1.06 11.51 11.05
CA SER A 143 -2.33 10.90 11.44
C SER A 143 -2.23 9.46 11.98
N PHE A 144 -1.06 8.83 11.97
CA PHE A 144 -0.95 7.42 12.35
C PHE A 144 -1.25 7.23 13.85
N ASN A 145 -2.19 6.33 14.14
CA ASN A 145 -2.63 5.96 15.48
C ASN A 145 -3.26 4.54 15.51
N SER A 146 -2.85 3.66 14.59
CA SER A 146 -3.28 2.26 14.58
C SER A 146 -2.68 1.49 15.76
N ASP A 147 -3.38 0.45 16.22
CA ASP A 147 -2.89 -0.41 17.30
C ASP A 147 -1.70 -1.25 16.81
N VAL A 148 -0.61 -1.19 17.58
CA VAL A 148 0.64 -1.93 17.36
C VAL A 148 1.10 -2.66 18.64
N SER A 149 0.25 -2.69 19.67
CA SER A 149 0.58 -3.27 20.98
C SER A 149 0.83 -4.78 20.95
N SER A 150 0.27 -5.46 19.93
CA SER A 150 0.42 -6.90 19.68
C SER A 150 1.67 -7.27 18.89
N TRP A 151 2.40 -6.30 18.34
CA TRP A 151 3.56 -6.57 17.50
C TRP A 151 4.70 -7.17 18.32
N ASP A 152 5.21 -8.31 17.85
CA ASP A 152 6.45 -8.88 18.36
C ASP A 152 7.64 -8.23 17.64
N VAL A 153 8.34 -7.34 18.35
CA VAL A 153 9.52 -6.62 17.85
C VAL A 153 10.84 -7.16 18.43
N SER A 154 10.83 -8.33 19.08
CA SER A 154 11.99 -8.88 19.79
C SER A 154 13.22 -9.12 18.92
N ASN A 155 13.02 -9.33 17.60
CA ASN A 155 14.10 -9.47 16.62
C ASN A 155 14.56 -8.15 15.98
N ALA A 156 13.86 -7.04 16.25
CA ALA A 156 14.19 -5.75 15.66
C ALA A 156 15.44 -5.15 16.32
N THR A 157 16.45 -4.86 15.51
CA THR A 157 17.68 -4.20 15.96
C THR A 157 17.66 -2.70 15.65
N LEU A 158 16.90 -2.29 14.63
CA LEU A 158 16.78 -0.91 14.19
C LEU A 158 15.33 -0.41 14.31
N LEU A 159 15.08 0.46 15.29
CA LEU A 159 13.76 1.06 15.61
C LEU A 159 13.80 2.60 15.56
N CYS A 160 14.92 3.18 15.11
CA CYS A 160 15.18 4.59 15.26
C CYS A 160 14.16 5.45 14.49
N GLY A 161 13.63 6.48 15.15
CA GLY A 161 12.71 7.45 14.54
C GLY A 161 11.39 6.87 14.03
N MET A 162 11.00 5.64 14.36
CA MET A 162 9.81 4.95 13.84
C MET A 162 8.54 5.80 13.93
N PHE A 163 8.30 6.46 15.08
CA PHE A 163 7.13 7.32 15.31
C PHE A 163 7.43 8.83 15.34
N SER A 164 8.64 9.24 14.96
CA SER A 164 9.00 10.66 15.00
C SER A 164 8.14 11.45 14.01
N GLY A 165 7.38 12.42 14.52
CA GLY A 165 6.43 13.21 13.73
C GLY A 165 5.04 12.60 13.58
N CYS A 166 4.75 11.45 14.22
CA CYS A 166 3.39 10.92 14.36
C CYS A 166 2.64 11.68 15.46
N THR A 167 2.09 12.85 15.14
CA THR A 167 1.44 13.73 16.13
C THR A 167 0.19 13.14 16.76
N SER A 168 -0.49 12.21 16.08
CA SER A 168 -1.69 11.54 16.58
C SER A 168 -1.40 10.25 17.34
N PHE A 169 -0.16 9.73 17.30
CA PHE A 169 0.14 8.41 17.86
C PHE A 169 0.11 8.44 19.39
N ASN A 170 -0.74 7.58 19.95
CA ASN A 170 -0.86 7.33 21.38
C ASN A 170 -1.02 5.82 21.66
N GLY A 171 -0.41 4.97 20.83
CA GLY A 171 -0.45 3.51 20.97
C GLY A 171 0.37 3.02 22.17
N ASP A 172 -0.06 1.93 22.78
CA ASP A 172 0.68 1.25 23.83
C ASP A 172 1.82 0.42 23.24
N VAL A 173 3.05 0.72 23.67
CA VAL A 173 4.28 0.00 23.29
C VAL A 173 5.02 -0.53 24.51
N SER A 174 4.37 -0.54 25.69
CA SER A 174 4.99 -0.96 26.95
C SER A 174 5.29 -2.46 27.03
N SER A 175 4.61 -3.27 26.21
CA SER A 175 4.79 -4.72 26.07
C SER A 175 5.94 -5.11 25.14
N TRP A 176 6.48 -4.18 24.37
CA TRP A 176 7.51 -4.47 23.37
C TRP A 176 8.83 -4.85 24.02
N ASP A 177 9.37 -6.01 23.63
CA ASP A 177 10.75 -6.37 23.94
C ASP A 177 11.71 -5.66 22.98
N VAL A 178 12.34 -4.60 23.47
CA VAL A 178 13.32 -3.78 22.73
C VAL A 178 14.77 -4.10 23.09
N SER A 179 15.03 -5.25 23.74
CA SER A 179 16.36 -5.61 24.22
C SER A 179 17.38 -5.85 23.10
N SER A 180 16.93 -6.14 21.88
CA SER A 180 17.75 -6.30 20.68
C SER A 180 18.12 -4.98 19.99
N ALA A 181 17.51 -3.86 20.38
CA ALA A 181 17.72 -2.57 19.73
C ALA A 181 19.14 -2.03 19.95
N THR A 182 19.75 -1.44 18.91
CA THR A 182 21.12 -0.89 18.93
C THR A 182 21.17 0.61 18.69
#